data_AF-A0A973M2L6-F1
#
_entry.id   AF-A0A973M2L6-F1
#
_cell.length_a   1.000
_cell.length_b   1.000
_cell.length_c   1.000
_cell.angle_alpha   90.00
_cell.angle_beta   90.00
_cell.angle_gamma   90.00
#
_symmetry.space_group_name_H-M   'P 1'
#
loop_
_entity.id
_entity.type
_entity.pdbx_description
1 polymer ?
#
loop_
_entity_poly.entity_id
_entity_poly.type
_entity_poly.pdbx_seq_one_letter_code
_entity_poly.pdbx_strand_id
1 'polypeptide(L)'
;MKLRSDQSGTRGLPMPLWLQGAVEALQAVVISAAAALLPIVAVWLTGGFGPLDPEQVVRLGGQAWLLAHGVPLRLSGAGLMPDGGAAPTSTVLSLVPLGFALVPFLLSWRAGRRLARASYADTLWQAILGAAGMYALAGFATAFVCSTPDVSASVGLAASIPLIPVVLGLVVGARREAGSWARLIGVDAVDWISRTGQYSRWAGSYLWAVIRAGFVAAVAVFALASALLAIDLAVRWADVVTVYEALGAGGVGGAALTAAQLGYVPNLVVWTIGWASGAGVVLGSGSTAGALSTAAGPLPPIPVLAAIPTSSTTLAAAALVLPVLAGVLGGWWFQRAGEDHLDEW
;
A
#
# COMPACT_ATOMS: atom_id res chain seq x y z
N MET A 1 -35.62 17.45 -26.86
CA MET A 1 -34.86 17.00 -28.04
C MET A 1 -35.51 15.72 -28.55
N LYS A 2 -36.19 15.74 -29.70
CA LYS A 2 -36.88 14.56 -30.27
C LYS A 2 -35.84 13.66 -30.94
N LEU A 3 -35.73 12.41 -30.52
CA LEU A 3 -34.86 11.42 -31.16
C LEU A 3 -35.42 11.04 -32.54
N ARG A 4 -34.57 11.00 -33.55
CA ARG A 4 -34.91 10.51 -34.90
C ARG A 4 -35.07 9.00 -34.90
N SER A 5 -35.96 8.50 -35.75
CA SER A 5 -36.33 7.09 -35.91
C SER A 5 -35.30 6.22 -36.64
N ASP A 6 -34.11 6.75 -36.96
CA ASP A 6 -33.07 6.11 -37.77
C ASP A 6 -31.82 5.69 -36.97
N GLN A 7 -31.78 5.91 -35.66
CA GLN A 7 -30.67 5.44 -34.82
C GLN A 7 -30.85 3.97 -34.41
N SER A 8 -30.67 3.04 -35.35
CA SER A 8 -30.44 1.62 -35.03
C SER A 8 -28.98 1.41 -34.61
N GLY A 9 -28.54 2.11 -33.55
CA GLY A 9 -27.39 1.63 -32.81
C GLY A 9 -27.79 0.29 -32.21
N THR A 10 -27.06 -0.79 -32.54
CA THR A 10 -27.18 -2.07 -31.85
C THR A 10 -27.05 -1.80 -30.34
N ARG A 11 -28.19 -1.64 -29.66
CA ARG A 11 -28.27 -1.66 -28.20
C ARG A 11 -27.97 -3.10 -27.84
N GLY A 12 -26.68 -3.42 -27.75
CA GLY A 12 -26.24 -4.63 -27.06
C GLY A 12 -26.95 -4.66 -25.71
N LEU A 13 -27.36 -5.84 -25.29
CA LEU A 13 -28.00 -6.03 -23.99
C LEU A 13 -27.12 -5.32 -22.94
N PRO A 14 -27.69 -4.41 -22.12
CA PRO A 14 -26.91 -3.66 -21.15
C PRO A 14 -26.21 -4.66 -20.24
N MET A 15 -24.88 -4.62 -20.22
CA MET A 15 -24.07 -5.54 -19.43
C MET A 15 -24.46 -5.41 -17.95
N PRO A 16 -24.86 -6.51 -17.27
CA PRO A 16 -25.20 -6.48 -15.85
C PRO A 16 -24.10 -5.81 -15.01
N LEU A 17 -24.50 -4.99 -14.02
CA LEU A 17 -23.55 -4.18 -13.23
C LEU A 17 -22.49 -5.02 -12.51
N TRP A 18 -22.84 -6.21 -12.04
CA TRP A 18 -21.87 -7.15 -11.44
C TRP A 18 -20.81 -7.60 -12.45
N LEU A 19 -21.18 -7.84 -13.71
CA LEU A 19 -20.20 -8.14 -14.76
C LEU A 19 -19.32 -6.91 -15.06
N GLN A 20 -19.90 -5.69 -15.07
CA GLN A 20 -19.11 -4.47 -15.29
C GLN A 20 -18.05 -4.29 -14.20
N GLY A 21 -18.44 -4.48 -12.94
CA GLY A 21 -17.52 -4.47 -11.80
C GLY A 21 -16.43 -5.54 -11.91
N ALA A 22 -16.80 -6.76 -12.32
CA ALA A 22 -15.84 -7.84 -12.55
C ALA A 22 -14.82 -7.50 -13.65
N VAL A 23 -15.25 -6.88 -14.76
CA VAL A 23 -14.34 -6.49 -15.84
C VAL A 23 -13.39 -5.35 -15.43
N GLU A 24 -13.87 -4.34 -14.70
CA GLU A 24 -12.99 -3.29 -14.15
C GLU A 24 -11.97 -3.87 -13.16
N ALA A 25 -12.38 -4.83 -12.31
CA ALA A 25 -11.46 -5.54 -11.42
C ALA A 25 -10.46 -6.42 -12.18
N LEU A 26 -10.87 -7.11 -13.24
CA LEU A 26 -9.99 -7.91 -14.09
C LEU A 26 -8.88 -7.03 -14.70
N GLN A 27 -9.21 -5.82 -15.15
CA GLN A 27 -8.20 -4.87 -15.63
C GLN A 27 -7.20 -4.50 -14.52
N ALA A 28 -7.68 -4.24 -13.30
CA ALA A 28 -6.81 -3.93 -12.17
C ALA A 28 -5.89 -5.13 -11.80
N VAL A 29 -6.42 -6.36 -11.84
CA VAL A 29 -5.65 -7.59 -11.66
C VAL A 29 -4.57 -7.71 -12.73
N VAL A 30 -4.92 -7.58 -14.02
CA VAL A 30 -3.95 -7.73 -15.12
C VAL A 30 -2.85 -6.67 -15.05
N ILE A 31 -3.20 -5.40 -14.82
CA ILE A 31 -2.22 -4.31 -14.73
C ILE A 31 -1.29 -4.51 -13.54
N SER A 32 -1.82 -4.86 -12.36
CA SER A 32 -0.98 -5.10 -11.19
C SER A 32 -0.14 -6.37 -11.32
N ALA A 33 -0.69 -7.46 -11.86
CA ALA A 33 0.07 -8.69 -12.13
C ALA A 33 1.22 -8.44 -13.10
N ALA A 34 0.97 -7.68 -14.18
CA ALA A 34 2.01 -7.28 -15.12
C ALA A 34 3.08 -6.41 -14.43
N ALA A 35 2.69 -5.46 -13.59
CA ALA A 35 3.64 -4.62 -12.85
C ALA A 35 4.56 -5.44 -11.92
N ALA A 36 4.08 -6.54 -11.34
CA ALA A 36 4.90 -7.46 -10.54
C ALA A 36 5.77 -8.39 -11.41
N LEU A 37 5.22 -8.93 -12.49
CA LEU A 37 5.88 -9.95 -13.32
C LEU A 37 6.93 -9.36 -14.27
N LEU A 38 6.69 -8.18 -14.85
CA LEU A 38 7.55 -7.61 -15.89
C LEU A 38 9.01 -7.39 -15.42
N PRO A 39 9.28 -6.81 -14.23
CA PRO A 39 10.65 -6.69 -13.73
C PRO A 39 11.35 -8.06 -13.58
N ILE A 40 10.62 -9.07 -13.10
CA ILE A 40 11.14 -10.43 -12.88
C ILE A 40 11.47 -11.08 -14.23
N VAL A 41 10.57 -11.00 -15.21
CA VAL A 41 10.82 -11.51 -16.56
C VAL A 41 12.00 -10.79 -17.21
N ALA A 42 12.12 -9.48 -17.06
CA ALA A 42 13.23 -8.71 -17.61
C ALA A 42 14.59 -9.19 -17.05
N VAL A 43 14.68 -9.41 -15.74
CA VAL A 43 15.90 -9.94 -15.09
C VAL A 43 16.19 -11.38 -15.54
N TRP A 44 15.16 -12.21 -15.67
CA TRP A 44 15.30 -13.57 -16.15
C TRP A 44 15.84 -13.61 -17.59
N LEU A 45 15.32 -12.78 -18.49
CA LEU A 45 15.77 -12.69 -19.89
C LEU A 45 17.24 -12.27 -20.02
N THR A 46 17.78 -11.56 -19.04
CA THR A 46 19.21 -11.20 -18.99
C THR A 46 20.07 -12.23 -18.25
N GLY A 47 19.50 -13.36 -17.84
CA GLY A 47 20.20 -14.41 -17.09
C GLY A 47 20.47 -14.07 -15.62
N GLY A 48 19.82 -13.03 -15.06
CA GLY A 48 20.13 -12.52 -13.72
C GLY A 48 19.74 -13.46 -12.57
N PHE A 49 18.88 -14.44 -12.82
CA PHE A 49 18.52 -15.48 -11.86
C PHE A 49 19.24 -16.83 -12.10
N GLY A 50 20.14 -16.91 -13.08
CA GLY A 50 20.69 -18.18 -13.54
C GLY A 50 19.66 -19.02 -14.31
N PRO A 51 19.83 -20.36 -14.35
CA PRO A 51 18.97 -21.25 -15.13
C PRO A 51 17.64 -21.53 -14.41
N LEU A 52 16.74 -20.56 -14.42
CA LEU A 52 15.35 -20.78 -14.02
C LEU A 52 14.50 -21.20 -15.22
N ASP A 53 13.64 -22.19 -15.02
CA ASP A 53 12.64 -22.58 -16.01
C ASP A 53 11.54 -21.49 -16.12
N PRO A 54 10.91 -21.31 -17.31
CA PRO A 54 9.86 -20.30 -17.49
C PRO A 54 8.71 -20.42 -16.49
N GLU A 55 8.36 -21.64 -16.08
CA GLU A 55 7.33 -21.89 -15.07
C GLU A 55 7.71 -21.29 -13.70
N GLN A 56 8.98 -21.44 -13.29
CA GLN A 56 9.47 -20.92 -12.02
C GLN A 56 9.42 -19.38 -11.99
N VAL A 57 9.70 -18.73 -13.13
CA VAL A 57 9.63 -17.27 -13.30
C VAL A 57 8.19 -16.78 -13.13
N VAL A 58 7.22 -17.46 -13.73
CA VAL A 58 5.79 -17.12 -13.59
C VAL A 58 5.32 -17.34 -12.15
N ARG A 59 5.73 -18.44 -11.50
CA ARG A 59 5.43 -18.71 -10.09
C ARG A 59 6.00 -17.63 -9.18
N LEU A 60 7.25 -17.23 -9.39
CA LEU A 60 7.89 -16.14 -8.66
C LEU A 60 7.13 -14.81 -8.83
N GLY A 61 6.68 -14.51 -10.05
CA GLY A 61 5.84 -13.34 -10.32
C GLY A 61 4.49 -13.38 -9.59
N GLY A 62 3.83 -14.54 -9.56
CA GLY A 62 2.59 -14.72 -8.80
C GLY A 62 2.78 -14.58 -7.29
N GLN A 63 3.86 -15.15 -6.74
CA GLN A 63 4.23 -15.00 -5.33
C GLN A 63 4.55 -13.55 -4.98
N ALA A 64 5.30 -12.85 -5.83
CA ALA A 64 5.59 -11.42 -5.67
C ALA A 64 4.30 -10.57 -5.72
N TRP A 65 3.38 -10.89 -6.64
CA TRP A 65 2.08 -10.21 -6.71
C TRP A 65 1.25 -10.43 -5.44
N LEU A 66 1.22 -11.64 -4.88
CA LEU A 66 0.53 -11.95 -3.61
C LEU A 66 1.15 -11.18 -2.44
N LEU A 67 2.48 -11.19 -2.31
CA LEU A 67 3.20 -10.43 -1.28
C LEU A 67 2.91 -8.93 -1.40
N ALA A 68 2.83 -8.42 -2.63
CA ALA A 68 2.53 -7.03 -2.90
C ALA A 68 1.09 -6.61 -2.53
N HIS A 69 0.17 -7.58 -2.42
CA HIS A 69 -1.16 -7.39 -1.86
C HIS A 69 -1.23 -7.62 -0.35
N GLY A 70 -0.10 -7.94 0.29
CA GLY A 70 -0.02 -8.20 1.72
C GLY A 70 -0.40 -9.62 2.13
N VAL A 71 -0.43 -10.56 1.19
CA VAL A 71 -0.65 -11.97 1.49
C VAL A 71 0.67 -12.55 2.04
N PRO A 72 0.69 -13.07 3.28
CA PRO A 72 1.90 -13.61 3.87
C PRO A 72 2.33 -14.89 3.13
N LEU A 73 3.62 -14.97 2.78
CA LEU A 73 4.22 -16.14 2.16
C LEU A 73 4.90 -16.99 3.24
N ARG A 74 4.65 -18.29 3.21
CA ARG A 74 5.30 -19.28 4.08
C ARG A 74 6.50 -19.85 3.34
N LEU A 75 7.68 -19.66 3.92
CA LEU A 75 8.95 -20.17 3.43
C LEU A 75 9.30 -21.44 4.19
N SER A 76 9.33 -22.58 3.51
CA SER A 76 9.80 -23.86 4.03
C SER A 76 11.32 -23.96 3.81
N GLY A 77 12.09 -24.29 4.84
CA GLY A 77 13.54 -24.49 4.71
C GLY A 77 14.42 -23.24 4.80
N ALA A 78 13.85 -22.04 5.02
CA ALA A 78 14.60 -20.77 5.14
C ALA A 78 15.30 -20.57 6.51
N GLY A 79 15.34 -21.59 7.37
CA GLY A 79 15.97 -21.52 8.68
C GLY A 79 17.48 -21.73 8.62
N LEU A 80 18.25 -20.67 8.40
CA LEU A 80 19.67 -20.66 8.79
C LEU A 80 19.75 -20.37 10.29
N MET A 81 20.03 -21.40 11.08
CA MET A 81 20.56 -21.24 12.44
C MET A 81 22.05 -20.92 12.34
N PRO A 82 22.58 -19.94 13.12
CA PRO A 82 24.02 -19.70 13.24
C PRO A 82 24.83 -20.95 13.65
N ASP A 83 24.19 -21.92 14.30
CA ASP A 83 24.87 -23.02 15.01
C ASP A 83 24.65 -24.42 14.39
N GLY A 84 24.23 -24.52 13.12
CA GLY A 84 24.24 -25.80 12.38
C GLY A 84 23.29 -26.91 12.88
N GLY A 85 22.32 -26.59 13.74
CA GLY A 85 21.28 -27.53 14.19
C GLY A 85 20.07 -27.62 13.25
N ALA A 86 19.58 -28.84 13.00
CA ALA A 86 18.41 -29.09 12.14
C ALA A 86 17.08 -28.78 12.86
N ALA A 87 16.29 -27.85 12.30
CA ALA A 87 14.83 -27.84 12.40
C ALA A 87 14.22 -27.16 11.15
N PRO A 88 13.15 -27.70 10.55
CA PRO A 88 12.43 -27.04 9.46
C PRO A 88 11.61 -25.90 10.06
N THR A 89 12.25 -24.78 10.38
CA THR A 89 11.55 -23.60 10.85
C THR A 89 10.92 -22.89 9.66
N SER A 90 9.66 -23.25 9.38
CA SER A 90 8.84 -22.50 8.44
C SER A 90 8.78 -21.04 8.89
N THR A 91 9.26 -20.12 8.05
CA THR A 91 9.30 -18.69 8.35
C THR A 91 8.24 -17.97 7.51
N VAL A 92 7.61 -16.94 8.06
CA VAL A 92 6.61 -16.15 7.33
C VAL A 92 7.24 -14.86 6.82
N LEU A 93 7.23 -14.68 5.51
CA LEU A 93 7.57 -13.40 4.87
C LEU A 93 6.29 -12.57 4.75
N SER A 94 6.22 -11.49 5.52
CA SER A 94 5.09 -10.55 5.54
C SER A 94 5.62 -9.10 5.54
N LEU A 95 6.25 -8.70 4.43
CA LEU A 95 6.68 -7.32 4.21
C LEU A 95 6.02 -6.80 2.93
N VAL A 96 5.07 -5.89 3.09
CA VAL A 96 4.24 -5.40 1.98
C VAL A 96 4.89 -4.16 1.36
N PRO A 97 5.22 -4.16 0.06
CA PRO A 97 5.63 -2.94 -0.65
C PRO A 97 4.42 -2.00 -0.77
N LEU A 98 4.25 -1.10 0.21
CA LEU A 98 3.10 -0.20 0.31
C LEU A 98 2.93 0.67 -0.93
N GLY A 99 4.02 1.07 -1.60
CA GLY A 99 3.97 1.80 -2.86
C GLY A 99 3.34 1.00 -3.98
N PHE A 100 3.57 -0.32 -4.02
CA PHE A 100 2.89 -1.20 -4.95
C PHE A 100 1.42 -1.41 -4.55
N ALA A 101 1.10 -1.55 -3.27
CA ALA A 101 -0.28 -1.71 -2.78
C ALA A 101 -1.18 -0.50 -3.11
N LEU A 102 -0.59 0.68 -3.35
CA LEU A 102 -1.32 1.85 -3.87
C LEU A 102 -1.82 1.66 -5.32
N VAL A 103 -1.14 0.86 -6.15
CA VAL A 103 -1.53 0.61 -7.55
C VAL A 103 -2.93 -0.01 -7.66
N PRO A 104 -3.23 -1.18 -7.05
CA PRO A 104 -4.57 -1.75 -7.13
C PRO A 104 -5.61 -0.86 -6.43
N PHE A 105 -5.24 -0.15 -5.35
CA PHE A 105 -6.13 0.84 -4.71
C PHE A 105 -6.53 1.96 -5.68
N LEU A 106 -5.57 2.59 -6.39
CA LEU A 106 -5.81 3.72 -7.29
C LEU A 106 -6.57 3.29 -8.55
N LEU A 107 -6.27 2.10 -9.09
CA LEU A 107 -7.02 1.52 -10.21
C LEU A 107 -8.48 1.27 -9.81
N SER A 108 -8.69 0.68 -8.64
CA SER A 108 -10.02 0.43 -8.06
C SER A 108 -10.75 1.73 -7.73
N TRP A 109 -10.04 2.77 -7.27
CA TRP A 109 -10.59 4.10 -7.05
C TRP A 109 -11.08 4.77 -8.34
N ARG A 110 -10.32 4.62 -9.44
CA ARG A 110 -10.76 5.09 -10.76
C ARG A 110 -11.97 4.31 -11.25
N ALA A 111 -11.99 2.98 -11.07
CA ALA A 111 -13.13 2.14 -11.41
C ALA A 111 -14.38 2.52 -10.60
N GLY A 112 -14.24 2.73 -9.28
CA GLY A 112 -15.35 3.14 -8.41
C GLY A 112 -16.02 4.44 -8.85
N ARG A 113 -15.24 5.44 -9.26
CA ARG A 113 -15.77 6.69 -9.86
C ARG A 113 -16.51 6.48 -11.18
N ARG A 114 -16.08 5.51 -12.00
CA ARG A 114 -16.75 5.18 -13.26
C ARG A 114 -18.06 4.45 -13.01
N LEU A 115 -18.03 3.43 -12.16
CA LEU A 115 -19.19 2.62 -11.79
C LEU A 115 -20.27 3.47 -11.11
N ALA A 116 -19.89 4.40 -10.22
CA ALA A 116 -20.83 5.31 -9.58
C ALA A 116 -21.54 6.27 -10.56
N ARG A 117 -20.90 6.66 -11.67
CA ARG A 117 -21.57 7.48 -12.72
C ARG A 117 -22.56 6.67 -13.56
N ALA A 118 -22.35 5.37 -13.67
CA ALA A 118 -23.16 4.48 -14.50
C ALA A 118 -24.29 3.79 -13.72
N SER A 119 -24.32 3.91 -12.38
CA SER A 119 -25.21 3.14 -11.50
C SER A 119 -26.02 4.06 -10.61
N TYR A 120 -27.22 3.61 -10.23
CA TYR A 120 -27.95 4.21 -9.11
C TYR A 120 -27.39 3.72 -7.77
N ALA A 121 -27.57 4.51 -6.72
CA ALA A 121 -27.15 4.22 -5.34
C ALA A 121 -27.46 2.77 -4.92
N ASP A 122 -28.72 2.37 -5.11
CA ASP A 122 -29.25 1.08 -4.63
C ASP A 122 -28.74 -0.13 -5.41
N THR A 123 -28.03 0.10 -6.52
CA THR A 123 -27.53 -0.96 -7.42
C THR A 123 -26.01 -1.06 -7.46
N LEU A 124 -25.30 -0.07 -6.92
CA LEU A 124 -23.84 0.00 -6.95
C LEU A 124 -23.17 -1.18 -6.21
N TRP A 125 -23.82 -1.72 -5.17
CA TRP A 125 -23.35 -2.90 -4.45
C TRP A 125 -23.14 -4.11 -5.38
N GLN A 126 -23.92 -4.24 -6.46
CA GLN A 126 -23.76 -5.33 -7.44
C GLN A 126 -22.41 -5.24 -8.15
N ALA A 127 -22.02 -4.02 -8.55
CA ALA A 127 -20.72 -3.79 -9.19
C ALA A 127 -19.56 -4.01 -8.21
N ILE A 128 -19.70 -3.57 -6.95
CA ILE A 128 -18.69 -3.81 -5.91
C ILE A 128 -18.54 -5.31 -5.64
N LEU A 129 -19.64 -6.06 -5.54
CA LEU A 129 -19.59 -7.51 -5.36
C LEU A 129 -18.98 -8.23 -6.55
N GLY A 130 -19.31 -7.82 -7.78
CA GLY A 130 -18.70 -8.39 -8.98
C GLY A 130 -17.19 -8.16 -9.04
N ALA A 131 -16.76 -6.94 -8.68
CA ALA A 131 -15.35 -6.59 -8.58
C ALA A 131 -14.63 -7.39 -7.47
N ALA A 132 -15.24 -7.48 -6.28
CA ALA A 132 -14.70 -8.24 -5.16
C ALA A 132 -14.60 -9.74 -5.49
N GLY A 133 -15.62 -10.32 -6.12
CA GLY A 133 -15.62 -11.72 -6.55
C GLY A 133 -14.51 -12.02 -7.55
N MET A 134 -14.31 -11.15 -8.55
CA MET A 134 -13.21 -11.29 -9.52
C MET A 134 -11.84 -11.21 -8.84
N TYR A 135 -11.63 -10.25 -7.94
CA TYR A 135 -10.34 -10.09 -7.26
C TYR A 135 -10.07 -11.23 -6.27
N ALA A 136 -11.10 -11.71 -5.56
CA ALA A 136 -11.00 -12.88 -4.70
C ALA A 136 -10.62 -14.13 -5.49
N LEU A 137 -11.25 -14.33 -6.66
CA LEU A 137 -10.92 -15.43 -7.57
C LEU A 137 -9.48 -15.33 -8.08
N ALA A 138 -9.01 -14.13 -8.47
CA ALA A 138 -7.65 -13.91 -8.92
C ALA A 138 -6.62 -14.22 -7.81
N GLY A 139 -6.89 -13.76 -6.59
CA GLY A 139 -6.10 -14.06 -5.39
C GLY A 139 -6.04 -15.56 -5.10
N PHE A 140 -7.20 -16.20 -5.05
CA PHE A 140 -7.34 -17.66 -4.90
C PHE A 140 -6.53 -18.41 -5.96
N ALA A 141 -6.75 -18.09 -7.24
CA ALA A 141 -6.13 -18.80 -8.35
C ALA A 141 -4.61 -18.62 -8.36
N THR A 142 -4.12 -17.41 -8.06
CA THR A 142 -2.68 -17.14 -8.00
C THR A 142 -2.03 -17.93 -6.86
N ALA A 143 -2.63 -17.98 -5.66
CA ALA A 143 -2.08 -18.78 -4.57
C ALA A 143 -2.14 -20.29 -4.87
N PHE A 144 -3.22 -20.77 -5.49
CA PHE A 144 -3.36 -22.17 -5.87
C PHE A 144 -2.33 -22.58 -6.92
N VAL A 145 -2.16 -21.77 -7.98
CA VAL A 145 -1.27 -22.08 -9.09
C VAL A 145 0.18 -21.83 -8.73
N CYS A 146 0.52 -20.75 -8.02
CA CYS A 146 1.90 -20.31 -7.83
C CYS A 146 2.57 -20.79 -6.53
N SER A 147 1.86 -21.48 -5.64
CA SER A 147 2.48 -22.09 -4.46
C SER A 147 3.35 -23.29 -4.83
N THR A 148 4.47 -23.46 -4.13
CA THR A 148 5.41 -24.59 -4.24
C THR A 148 5.67 -25.17 -2.83
N PRO A 149 6.36 -26.33 -2.72
CA PRO A 149 6.74 -26.87 -1.42
C PRO A 149 7.59 -25.90 -0.58
N ASP A 150 8.45 -25.12 -1.25
CA ASP A 150 9.37 -24.18 -0.60
C ASP A 150 8.71 -22.82 -0.27
N VAL A 151 7.79 -22.35 -1.12
CA VAL A 151 7.11 -21.06 -0.96
C VAL A 151 5.63 -21.23 -1.21
N SER A 152 4.82 -21.10 -0.16
CA SER A 152 3.36 -21.27 -0.26
C SER A 152 2.60 -20.09 0.33
N ALA A 153 1.40 -19.84 -0.20
CA ALA A 153 0.47 -18.84 0.34
C ALA A 153 -0.84 -19.51 0.76
N SER A 154 -1.47 -19.01 1.82
CA SER A 154 -2.81 -19.48 2.19
C SER A 154 -3.82 -18.99 1.16
N VAL A 155 -4.49 -19.93 0.49
CA VAL A 155 -5.49 -19.63 -0.54
C VAL A 155 -6.66 -18.79 0.00
N GLY A 156 -7.05 -19.01 1.26
CA GLY A 156 -8.09 -18.21 1.92
C GLY A 156 -7.66 -16.77 2.20
N LEU A 157 -6.40 -16.57 2.61
CA LEU A 157 -5.85 -15.22 2.79
C LEU A 157 -5.64 -14.52 1.45
N ALA A 158 -5.20 -15.27 0.44
CA ALA A 158 -5.02 -14.76 -0.91
C ALA A 158 -6.35 -14.31 -1.55
N ALA A 159 -7.47 -14.98 -1.24
CA ALA A 159 -8.79 -14.56 -1.70
C ALA A 159 -9.34 -13.33 -0.95
N SER A 160 -8.91 -13.08 0.29
CA SER A 160 -9.52 -12.09 1.19
C SER A 160 -8.70 -10.81 1.40
N ILE A 161 -7.39 -10.91 1.64
CA ILE A 161 -6.53 -9.75 1.93
C ILE A 161 -6.50 -8.74 0.76
N PRO A 162 -6.36 -9.16 -0.52
CA PRO A 162 -6.36 -8.22 -1.64
C PRO A 162 -7.67 -7.40 -1.77
N LEU A 163 -8.77 -7.87 -1.17
CA LEU A 163 -10.04 -7.14 -1.17
C LEU A 163 -9.97 -5.86 -0.35
N ILE A 164 -9.08 -5.77 0.63
CA ILE A 164 -8.95 -4.59 1.49
C ILE A 164 -8.64 -3.33 0.65
N PRO A 165 -7.51 -3.24 -0.08
CA PRO A 165 -7.22 -2.06 -0.90
C PRO A 165 -8.21 -1.89 -2.06
N VAL A 166 -8.73 -2.98 -2.63
CA VAL A 166 -9.63 -2.93 -3.80
C VAL A 166 -11.00 -2.38 -3.43
N VAL A 167 -11.65 -2.94 -2.40
CA VAL A 167 -12.96 -2.48 -1.94
C VAL A 167 -12.86 -1.07 -1.36
N LEU A 168 -11.81 -0.77 -0.59
CA LEU A 168 -11.56 0.60 -0.12
C LEU A 168 -11.40 1.58 -1.30
N GLY A 169 -10.63 1.21 -2.32
CA GLY A 169 -10.49 2.01 -3.53
C GLY A 169 -11.85 2.27 -4.20
N LEU A 170 -12.61 1.21 -4.49
CA LEU A 170 -13.94 1.30 -5.11
C LEU A 170 -14.88 2.20 -4.32
N VAL A 171 -14.97 2.02 -3.00
CA VAL A 171 -15.86 2.78 -2.12
C VAL A 171 -15.44 4.24 -2.05
N VAL A 172 -14.14 4.53 -1.86
CA VAL A 172 -13.63 5.92 -1.84
C VAL A 172 -13.85 6.60 -3.19
N GLY A 173 -13.68 5.86 -4.28
CA GLY A 173 -13.93 6.33 -5.65
C GLY A 173 -15.39 6.68 -5.85
N ALA A 174 -16.28 5.74 -5.54
CA ALA A 174 -17.71 5.95 -5.64
C ALA A 174 -18.19 7.11 -4.75
N ARG A 175 -17.65 7.23 -3.52
CA ARG A 175 -17.95 8.32 -2.57
C ARG A 175 -17.60 9.68 -3.13
N ARG A 176 -16.42 9.81 -3.73
CA ARG A 176 -15.99 11.08 -4.32
C ARG A 176 -16.93 11.53 -5.43
N GLU A 177 -17.50 10.58 -6.19
CA GLU A 177 -18.42 10.86 -7.27
C GLU A 177 -19.85 11.16 -6.78
N ALA A 178 -20.36 10.37 -5.82
CA ALA A 178 -21.70 10.54 -5.27
C ALA A 178 -21.84 11.80 -4.37
N GLY A 179 -20.72 12.32 -3.86
CA GLY A 179 -20.65 13.55 -3.05
C GLY A 179 -21.22 13.44 -1.63
N SER A 180 -21.90 12.33 -1.29
CA SER A 180 -22.44 12.09 0.06
C SER A 180 -22.55 10.59 0.34
N TRP A 181 -22.39 10.20 1.61
CA TRP A 181 -22.62 8.82 2.07
C TRP A 181 -24.10 8.43 2.01
N ALA A 182 -25.01 9.41 2.15
CA ALA A 182 -26.44 9.19 2.05
C ALA A 182 -26.87 8.66 0.69
N ARG A 183 -26.32 9.23 -0.39
CA ARG A 183 -26.52 8.74 -1.75
C ARG A 183 -25.79 7.43 -2.08
N LEU A 184 -25.05 6.84 -1.13
CA LEU A 184 -24.25 5.64 -1.37
C LEU A 184 -24.71 4.42 -0.57
N ILE A 185 -25.16 4.67 0.66
CA ILE A 185 -25.58 3.62 1.61
C ILE A 185 -27.09 3.74 1.88
N GLY A 186 -27.78 4.74 1.30
CA GLY A 186 -29.21 4.99 1.57
C GLY A 186 -29.48 5.43 3.02
N VAL A 187 -28.42 5.76 3.76
CA VAL A 187 -28.53 6.30 5.12
C VAL A 187 -28.64 7.80 4.97
N ASP A 188 -29.85 8.35 5.07
CA ASP A 188 -30.04 9.80 5.22
C ASP A 188 -29.33 10.25 6.50
N ALA A 189 -28.03 10.51 6.39
CA ALA A 189 -27.21 11.04 7.47
C ALA A 189 -27.83 12.35 7.98
N VAL A 190 -28.55 13.07 7.12
CA VAL A 190 -29.35 14.25 7.45
C VAL A 190 -30.55 13.90 8.34
N ASP A 191 -31.28 12.81 8.08
CA ASP A 191 -32.38 12.36 8.95
C ASP A 191 -31.89 11.73 10.26
N TRP A 192 -30.71 11.12 10.26
CA TRP A 192 -30.08 10.62 11.48
C TRP A 192 -29.56 11.78 12.35
N ILE A 193 -28.94 12.79 11.73
CA ILE A 193 -28.42 14.00 12.39
C ILE A 193 -29.55 14.93 12.84
N SER A 194 -30.68 15.00 12.12
CA SER A 194 -31.84 15.81 12.53
C SER A 194 -32.55 15.25 13.77
N ARG A 195 -32.41 13.93 14.02
CA ARG A 195 -32.92 13.26 15.22
C ARG A 195 -31.98 13.32 16.42
N THR A 196 -30.72 13.70 16.22
CA THR A 196 -29.73 13.84 17.31
C THR A 196 -29.63 15.32 17.71
N GLY A 197 -29.79 15.60 19.01
CA GLY A 197 -29.88 16.98 19.53
C GLY A 197 -28.68 17.88 19.21
N GLN A 198 -28.86 19.19 19.37
CA GLN A 198 -27.88 20.24 19.02
C GLN A 198 -26.47 20.00 19.59
N TYR A 199 -26.36 19.46 20.81
CA TYR A 199 -25.10 19.04 21.43
C TYR A 199 -24.33 17.96 20.64
N SER A 200 -25.03 17.02 20.00
CA SER A 200 -24.41 15.92 19.23
C SER A 200 -23.84 16.41 17.89
N ARG A 201 -24.53 17.35 17.24
CA ARG A 201 -24.05 18.00 16.01
C ARG A 201 -22.72 18.71 16.24
N TRP A 202 -22.63 19.35 17.40
CA TRP A 202 -21.51 20.18 17.76
C TRP A 202 -20.29 19.36 18.19
N ALA A 203 -20.49 18.34 19.04
CA ALA A 203 -19.46 17.35 19.36
C ALA A 203 -18.91 16.64 18.09
N GLY A 204 -19.77 16.38 17.10
CA GLY A 204 -19.38 15.82 15.82
C GLY A 204 -18.50 16.74 14.97
N SER A 205 -18.81 18.03 14.91
CA SER A 205 -18.01 19.02 14.18
C SER A 205 -16.62 19.20 14.79
N TYR A 206 -16.54 19.25 16.12
CA TYR A 206 -15.28 19.37 16.85
C TYR A 206 -14.42 18.11 16.69
N LEU A 207 -15.01 16.92 16.85
CA LEU A 207 -14.32 15.65 16.61
C LEU A 207 -13.77 15.57 15.18
N TRP A 208 -14.54 16.06 14.20
CA TRP A 208 -14.10 16.09 12.81
C TRP A 208 -12.95 17.07 12.57
N ALA A 209 -12.95 18.24 13.23
CA ALA A 209 -11.82 19.16 13.22
C ALA A 209 -10.56 18.53 13.84
N VAL A 210 -10.69 17.81 14.96
CA VAL A 210 -9.59 17.06 15.59
C VAL A 210 -9.04 15.99 14.65
N ILE A 211 -9.90 15.21 13.99
CA ILE A 211 -9.48 14.19 13.01
C ILE A 211 -8.72 14.83 11.84
N ARG A 212 -9.21 15.96 11.31
CA ARG A 212 -8.52 16.68 10.23
C ARG A 212 -7.18 17.25 10.68
N ALA A 213 -7.10 17.81 11.88
CA ALA A 213 -5.85 18.30 12.45
C ALA A 213 -4.82 17.18 12.64
N GLY A 214 -5.26 16.03 13.16
CA GLY A 214 -4.45 14.82 13.27
C GLY A 214 -3.97 14.32 11.91
N PHE A 215 -4.83 14.37 10.88
CA PHE A 215 -4.44 14.05 9.51
C PHE A 215 -3.41 15.03 8.94
N VAL A 216 -3.55 16.34 9.20
CA VAL A 216 -2.56 17.35 8.82
C VAL A 216 -1.21 17.07 9.50
N ALA A 217 -1.19 16.76 10.79
CA ALA A 217 0.03 16.35 11.49
C ALA A 217 0.65 15.08 10.89
N ALA A 218 -0.17 14.07 10.57
CA ALA A 218 0.29 12.83 9.95
C ALA A 218 0.91 13.07 8.56
N VAL A 219 0.29 13.92 7.73
CA VAL A 219 0.85 14.30 6.42
C VAL A 219 2.13 15.11 6.58
N ALA A 220 2.17 16.04 7.55
CA ALA A 220 3.35 16.85 7.82
C ALA A 220 4.55 15.98 8.26
N VAL A 221 4.36 15.06 9.21
CA VAL A 221 5.45 14.17 9.64
C VAL A 221 5.89 13.23 8.52
N PHE A 222 4.96 12.72 7.71
CA PHE A 222 5.29 11.88 6.55
C PHE A 222 6.11 12.65 5.51
N ALA A 223 5.75 13.91 5.23
CA ALA A 223 6.50 14.76 4.30
C ALA A 223 7.89 15.10 4.83
N LEU A 224 8.01 15.49 6.10
CA LEU A 224 9.30 15.79 6.73
C LEU A 224 10.19 14.54 6.80
N ALA A 225 9.65 13.38 7.14
CA ALA A 225 10.39 12.12 7.17
C ALA A 225 10.80 11.66 5.75
N SER A 226 9.98 11.92 4.73
CA SER A 226 10.35 11.68 3.33
C SER A 226 11.54 12.55 2.90
N ALA A 227 11.55 13.83 3.31
CA ALA A 227 12.67 14.73 3.04
C ALA A 227 13.94 14.28 3.78
N LEU A 228 13.82 13.87 5.05
CA LEU A 228 14.94 13.33 5.82
C LEU A 228 15.51 12.07 5.18
N LEU A 229 14.66 11.12 4.76
CA LEU A 229 15.08 9.91 4.05
C LEU A 229 15.81 10.25 2.73
N ALA A 230 15.31 11.22 1.97
CA ALA A 230 15.94 11.64 0.72
C ALA A 230 17.33 12.28 0.95
N ILE A 231 17.45 13.13 1.97
CA ILE A 231 18.73 13.73 2.38
C ILE A 231 19.71 12.64 2.81
N ASP A 232 19.26 11.69 3.64
CA ASP A 232 20.09 10.61 4.14
C ASP A 232 20.62 9.72 3.00
N LEU A 233 19.75 9.37 2.05
CA LEU A 233 20.14 8.61 0.86
C LEU A 233 21.13 9.38 -0.04
N ALA A 234 20.99 10.69 -0.16
CA ALA A 234 21.91 11.54 -0.91
C ALA A 234 23.29 11.61 -0.24
N VAL A 235 23.33 11.74 1.09
CA VAL A 235 24.57 11.77 1.88
C VAL A 235 25.30 10.42 1.81
N ARG A 236 24.56 9.30 1.87
CA ARG A 236 25.10 7.93 1.86
C ARG A 236 25.06 7.26 0.48
N TRP A 237 25.00 8.07 -0.59
CA TRP A 237 24.87 7.54 -1.95
C TRP A 237 26.00 6.58 -2.33
N ALA A 238 27.23 6.85 -1.88
CA ALA A 238 28.38 5.99 -2.14
C ALA A 238 28.24 4.58 -1.54
N ASP A 239 27.69 4.47 -0.32
CA ASP A 239 27.46 3.18 0.35
C ASP A 239 26.42 2.36 -0.41
N VAL A 240 25.35 3.02 -0.85
CA VAL A 240 24.28 2.40 -1.65
C VAL A 240 24.83 1.88 -2.98
N VAL A 241 25.62 2.68 -3.69
CA VAL A 241 26.26 2.28 -4.96
C VAL A 241 27.21 1.10 -4.75
N THR A 242 27.99 1.11 -3.66
CA THR A 242 28.90 0.01 -3.32
C THR A 242 28.14 -1.32 -3.18
N VAL A 243 26.96 -1.31 -2.56
CA VAL A 243 26.12 -2.52 -2.47
C VAL A 243 25.54 -2.92 -3.84
N TYR A 244 25.13 -1.97 -4.68
CA TYR A 244 24.70 -2.26 -6.05
C TYR A 244 25.80 -2.93 -6.89
N GLU A 245 27.03 -2.41 -6.80
CA GLU A 245 28.18 -2.95 -7.51
C GLU A 245 28.55 -4.35 -6.99
N ALA A 246 28.53 -4.54 -5.66
CA ALA A 246 28.79 -5.83 -5.03
C ALA A 246 27.77 -6.90 -5.43
N LEU A 247 26.51 -6.54 -5.66
CA LEU A 247 25.48 -7.46 -6.16
C LEU A 247 25.70 -7.88 -7.61
N GLY A 248 26.40 -7.07 -8.41
CA GLY A 248 26.73 -7.40 -9.81
C GLY A 248 25.51 -7.64 -10.71
N ALA A 249 24.34 -7.09 -10.38
CA ALA A 249 23.06 -7.41 -11.04
C ALA A 249 22.92 -6.87 -12.49
N GLY A 250 23.93 -6.15 -13.00
CA GLY A 250 23.89 -5.48 -14.30
C GLY A 250 22.83 -4.37 -14.37
N GLY A 251 22.66 -3.76 -15.55
CA GLY A 251 21.74 -2.63 -15.73
C GLY A 251 20.26 -3.00 -15.51
N VAL A 252 19.81 -4.13 -16.04
CA VAL A 252 18.41 -4.58 -15.93
C VAL A 252 18.08 -5.06 -14.52
N GLY A 253 18.96 -5.86 -13.91
CA GLY A 253 18.82 -6.27 -12.51
C GLY A 253 18.86 -5.09 -11.55
N GLY A 254 19.79 -4.16 -11.76
CA GLY A 254 19.86 -2.90 -10.99
C GLY A 254 18.57 -2.06 -11.12
N ALA A 255 18.02 -1.94 -12.33
CA ALA A 255 16.75 -1.24 -12.55
C ALA A 255 15.57 -1.94 -11.86
N ALA A 256 15.48 -3.26 -11.94
CA ALA A 256 14.45 -4.05 -11.27
C ALA A 256 14.54 -3.95 -9.73
N LEU A 257 15.75 -4.01 -9.17
CA LEU A 257 16.01 -3.79 -7.74
C LEU A 257 15.62 -2.37 -7.30
N THR A 258 15.89 -1.37 -8.15
CA THR A 258 15.49 0.01 -7.89
C THR A 258 13.97 0.14 -7.89
N ALA A 259 13.28 -0.45 -8.88
CA ALA A 259 11.82 -0.46 -8.94
C ALA A 259 11.19 -1.16 -7.72
N ALA A 260 11.77 -2.27 -7.26
CA ALA A 260 11.34 -2.94 -6.05
C ALA A 260 11.49 -2.04 -4.80
N GLN A 261 12.64 -1.39 -4.64
CA GLN A 261 12.91 -0.47 -3.53
C GLN A 261 11.99 0.76 -3.55
N LEU A 262 11.65 1.29 -4.73
CA LEU A 262 10.65 2.35 -4.87
C LEU A 262 9.27 1.92 -4.34
N GLY A 263 8.89 0.65 -4.55
CA GLY A 263 7.69 0.07 -3.96
C GLY A 263 7.72 0.05 -2.42
N TYR A 264 8.90 0.06 -1.81
CA TYR A 264 9.09 0.10 -0.36
C TYR A 264 9.27 1.51 0.22
N VAL A 265 9.39 2.57 -0.60
CA VAL A 265 9.59 3.95 -0.11
C VAL A 265 8.59 4.35 0.99
N PRO A 266 7.26 4.09 0.87
CA PRO A 266 6.36 4.45 1.97
C PRO A 266 6.63 3.70 3.27
N ASN A 267 7.13 2.45 3.20
CA ASN A 267 7.58 1.72 4.39
C ASN A 267 8.80 2.38 5.00
N LEU A 268 9.79 2.73 4.17
CA LEU A 268 11.01 3.40 4.60
C LEU A 268 10.70 4.74 5.27
N VAL A 269 9.75 5.51 4.75
CA VAL A 269 9.29 6.76 5.41
C VAL A 269 8.70 6.48 6.78
N VAL A 270 7.86 5.45 6.93
CA VAL A 270 7.32 5.05 8.25
C VAL A 270 8.44 4.61 9.19
N TRP A 271 9.44 3.90 8.69
CA TRP A 271 10.64 3.54 9.45
C TRP A 271 11.45 4.78 9.85
N THR A 272 11.58 5.77 8.97
CA THR A 272 12.22 7.06 9.28
C THR A 272 11.46 7.82 10.35
N ILE A 273 10.12 7.77 10.38
CA ILE A 273 9.32 8.35 11.48
C ILE A 273 9.62 7.62 12.80
N GLY A 274 9.66 6.29 12.79
CA GLY A 274 10.04 5.47 13.96
C GLY A 274 11.45 5.81 14.45
N TRP A 275 12.41 5.93 13.53
CA TRP A 275 13.79 6.30 13.82
C TRP A 275 13.88 7.72 14.42
N ALA A 276 13.24 8.71 13.77
CA ALA A 276 13.30 10.12 14.16
C ALA A 276 12.56 10.41 15.48
N SER A 277 11.48 9.68 15.78
CA SER A 277 10.76 9.81 17.06
C SER A 277 11.52 9.21 18.26
N GLY A 278 12.59 8.46 18.02
CA GLY A 278 13.32 7.72 19.06
C GLY A 278 12.69 6.38 19.44
N ALA A 279 11.52 6.03 18.89
CA ALA A 279 10.92 4.70 19.07
C ALA A 279 11.78 3.59 18.43
N GLY A 280 12.52 3.95 17.39
CA GLY A 280 13.42 3.06 16.65
C GLY A 280 12.69 2.09 15.71
N VAL A 281 13.48 1.31 15.00
CA VAL A 281 13.04 0.28 14.04
C VAL A 281 13.82 -0.99 14.30
N VAL A 282 13.13 -2.13 14.38
CA VAL A 282 13.74 -3.45 14.52
C VAL A 282 14.05 -3.99 13.12
N LEU A 283 15.32 -4.24 12.84
CA LEU A 283 15.83 -4.70 11.53
C LEU A 283 16.05 -6.22 11.49
N GLY A 284 16.05 -6.86 12.65
CA GLY A 284 16.30 -8.28 12.82
C GLY A 284 16.47 -8.62 14.30
N SER A 285 16.66 -9.90 14.61
CA SER A 285 16.92 -10.33 16.00
C SER A 285 18.13 -9.59 16.56
N GLY A 286 17.94 -8.87 17.66
CA GLY A 286 19.00 -8.06 18.29
C GLY A 286 19.48 -6.84 17.50
N SER A 287 18.83 -6.48 16.39
CA SER A 287 19.22 -5.33 15.55
C SER A 287 18.15 -4.24 15.57
N THR A 288 18.52 -3.05 16.06
CA THR A 288 17.66 -1.86 16.10
C THR A 288 18.37 -0.62 15.58
N ALA A 289 17.61 0.28 14.95
CA ALA A 289 18.10 1.58 14.51
C ALA A 289 17.18 2.70 15.02
N GLY A 290 17.75 3.72 15.65
CA GLY A 290 17.02 4.87 16.19
C GLY A 290 17.91 6.12 16.29
N ALA A 291 17.29 7.29 16.33
CA ALA A 291 18.01 8.57 16.41
C ALA A 291 18.86 8.71 17.68
N LEU A 292 18.39 8.13 18.80
CA LEU A 292 19.06 8.19 20.11
C LEU A 292 20.03 7.03 20.32
N SER A 293 19.71 5.86 19.78
CA SER A 293 20.54 4.66 19.86
C SER A 293 20.37 3.79 18.61
N THR A 294 21.50 3.31 18.08
CA THR A 294 21.54 2.29 17.04
C THR A 294 22.38 1.12 17.54
N ALA A 295 21.85 -0.09 17.38
CA ALA A 295 22.58 -1.34 17.56
C ALA A 295 22.26 -2.22 16.35
N ALA A 296 23.01 -2.07 15.27
CA ALA A 296 22.77 -2.81 14.02
C ALA A 296 23.73 -4.01 13.92
N GLY A 297 23.18 -5.21 13.77
CA GLY A 297 23.92 -6.40 13.33
C GLY A 297 24.10 -6.42 11.81
N PRO A 298 24.67 -7.52 11.24
CA PRO A 298 24.80 -7.68 9.81
C PRO A 298 23.44 -7.60 9.11
N LEU A 299 23.31 -6.70 8.13
CA LEU A 299 22.09 -6.52 7.35
C LEU A 299 22.19 -7.28 6.02
N PRO A 300 21.06 -7.76 5.46
CA PRO A 300 21.06 -8.32 4.11
C PRO A 300 21.53 -7.27 3.09
N PRO A 301 22.14 -7.69 1.97
CA PRO A 301 22.71 -6.79 0.96
C PRO A 301 21.62 -6.14 0.09
N ILE A 302 20.71 -5.39 0.72
CA ILE A 302 19.69 -4.58 0.07
C ILE A 302 20.25 -3.15 0.00
N PRO A 303 20.42 -2.55 -1.19
CA PRO A 303 21.15 -1.29 -1.34
C PRO A 303 20.67 -0.15 -0.43
N VAL A 304 19.35 0.06 -0.30
CA VAL A 304 18.80 1.12 0.55
C VAL A 304 19.08 0.93 2.04
N LEU A 305 19.33 -0.31 2.50
CA LEU A 305 19.70 -0.58 3.90
C LEU A 305 21.14 -0.15 4.21
N ALA A 306 22.00 0.00 3.20
CA ALA A 306 23.34 0.56 3.38
C ALA A 306 23.29 2.01 3.89
N ALA A 307 22.19 2.71 3.61
CA ALA A 307 21.97 4.06 4.10
C ALA A 307 21.53 4.11 5.57
N ILE A 308 21.44 3.01 6.33
CA ILE A 308 21.03 3.09 7.75
C ILE A 308 22.12 3.77 8.60
N PRO A 309 21.79 4.78 9.44
CA PRO A 309 22.77 5.42 10.33
C PRO A 309 23.31 4.42 11.36
N THR A 310 24.61 4.11 11.29
CA THR A 310 25.27 3.14 12.19
C THR A 310 25.80 3.76 13.49
N SER A 311 25.90 5.09 13.58
CA SER A 311 26.33 5.81 14.78
C SER A 311 25.30 6.83 15.24
N SER A 312 24.96 6.83 16.53
CA SER A 312 24.18 7.93 17.11
C SER A 312 25.09 9.14 17.35
N THR A 313 24.68 10.29 16.82
CA THR A 313 25.36 11.57 17.01
C THR A 313 24.40 12.58 17.63
N THR A 314 24.91 13.67 18.19
CA THR A 314 24.07 14.79 18.65
C THR A 314 23.20 15.35 17.52
N LEU A 315 23.72 15.32 16.28
CA LEU A 315 22.96 15.70 15.09
C LEU A 315 21.82 14.72 14.78
N ALA A 316 22.02 13.41 15.01
CA ALA A 316 20.96 12.42 14.86
C ALA A 316 19.80 12.68 15.84
N ALA A 317 20.10 13.08 17.08
CA ALA A 317 19.09 13.45 18.07
C ALA A 317 18.24 14.66 17.66
N ALA A 318 18.73 15.54 16.77
CA ALA A 318 17.93 16.65 16.23
C ALA A 318 16.73 16.17 15.40
N ALA A 319 16.72 14.91 14.93
CA ALA A 319 15.60 14.33 14.20
C ALA A 319 14.31 14.25 15.05
N LEU A 320 14.41 14.27 16.39
CA LEU A 320 13.24 14.32 17.28
C LEU A 320 12.41 15.60 17.10
N VAL A 321 12.98 16.64 16.50
CA VAL A 321 12.27 17.87 16.16
C VAL A 321 11.19 17.63 15.09
N LEU A 322 11.34 16.64 14.21
CA LEU A 322 10.37 16.35 13.15
C LEU A 322 8.94 16.08 13.66
N PRO A 323 8.70 15.08 14.55
CA PRO A 323 7.36 14.83 15.06
C PRO A 323 6.80 16.02 15.86
N VAL A 324 7.66 16.79 16.56
CA VAL A 324 7.25 18.00 17.27
C VAL A 324 6.73 19.06 16.31
N LEU A 325 7.47 19.36 15.24
CA LEU A 325 7.04 20.32 14.21
C LEU A 325 5.72 19.90 13.55
N ALA A 326 5.56 18.60 13.26
CA ALA A 326 4.33 18.07 12.71
C ALA A 326 3.13 18.24 13.67
N GLY A 327 3.33 18.00 14.96
CA GLY A 327 2.32 18.24 16.00
C GLY A 327 1.95 19.72 16.13
N VAL A 328 2.93 20.62 16.10
CA VAL A 328 2.71 22.07 16.11
C VAL A 328 1.89 22.51 14.89
N LEU A 329 2.22 22.01 13.69
CA LEU A 329 1.46 22.31 12.47
C LEU A 329 0.01 21.81 12.54
N GLY A 330 -0.21 20.61 13.09
CA GLY A 330 -1.55 20.07 13.34
C GLY A 330 -2.34 20.93 14.32
N GLY A 331 -1.73 21.33 15.44
CA GLY A 331 -2.35 22.20 16.44
C GLY A 331 -2.65 23.60 15.91
N TRP A 332 -1.74 24.18 15.14
CA TRP A 332 -1.95 25.47 14.48
C TRP A 332 -3.07 25.43 13.45
N TRP A 333 -3.15 24.35 12.65
CA TRP A 333 -4.26 24.15 11.72
C TRP A 333 -5.58 23.99 12.47
N PHE A 334 -5.56 23.27 13.60
CA PHE A 334 -6.73 23.09 14.46
C PHE A 334 -7.24 24.41 15.02
N GLN A 335 -6.36 25.28 15.53
CA GLN A 335 -6.76 26.59 16.04
C GLN A 335 -7.49 27.41 14.98
N ARG A 336 -6.92 27.51 13.77
CA ARG A 336 -7.55 28.24 12.67
C ARG A 336 -8.89 27.68 12.22
N ALA A 337 -9.03 26.36 12.25
CA ALA A 337 -10.27 25.69 11.85
C ALA A 337 -11.31 25.60 12.99
N GLY A 338 -10.86 25.69 14.24
CA GLY A 338 -11.68 25.58 15.44
C GLY A 338 -12.20 26.92 15.95
N GLU A 339 -11.51 28.03 15.68
CA GLU A 339 -11.98 29.39 15.99
C GLU A 339 -13.37 29.67 15.38
N ASP A 340 -13.66 29.17 14.17
CA ASP A 340 -14.99 29.26 13.53
C ASP A 340 -16.14 28.60 14.34
N HIS A 341 -15.82 27.75 15.32
CA HIS A 341 -16.79 27.06 16.17
C HIS A 341 -16.76 27.53 17.63
N LEU A 342 -15.78 28.35 18.02
CA LEU A 342 -15.69 28.90 19.38
C LEU A 342 -16.65 30.08 19.60
N ASP A 343 -16.97 30.82 18.54
CA ASP A 343 -17.94 31.93 18.58
C ASP A 343 -19.40 31.45 18.62
N GLU A 344 -19.64 30.14 18.48
CA GLU A 344 -20.96 29.51 18.59
C GLU A 344 -21.28 28.99 20.01
N TRP A 345 -20.36 29.18 20.99
CA TRP A 345 -20.55 28.89 22.44
C TRP A 345 -21.37 29.98 23.13
#